data_AF-A0A815R3Z4-F1
#
_entry.id   AF-A0A815R3Z4-F1
#
_cell.length_a   1.000
_cell.length_b   1.000
_cell.length_c   1.000
_cell.angle_alpha   90.00
_cell.angle_beta   90.00
_cell.angle_gamma   90.00
#
_symmetry.space_group_name_H-M   'P 1'
#
loop_
_entity.id
_entity.type
_entity.pdbx_description
1 polymer ?
#
loop_
_entity_poly.entity_id
_entity_poly.type
_entity_poly.pdbx_seq_one_letter_code
_entity_poly.pdbx_strand_id
1 'polypeptide(L)'
;MIFIDNIDTLVNGSVSIHHVKFILTLSLQIPALILSFLIFLFFITNQVHLRKLQNQALLVLFIINFIQLSSNISLLVHFLHLNRISPATGTYCKFWVYLESTLDASNAFLAAVISIQRHTLVFQPNILRIRLKRYIFYYSPLCFAFCYPAIFYLGAVVFYHCDDSQWNFELNMCGDTICYLSNNQVLATYDWIVNTALPIVVIIFANATLVIRVIEQKHRRQQTISWSKQRRMTLQLLSISSLYLVTWIPSIVSGLMQQ
;
A
#
# COMPACT_ATOMS: atom_id res chain seq x y z
N MET A 1 -33.67 -15.82 32.07
CA MET A 1 -32.30 -15.81 32.62
C MET A 1 -31.27 -16.54 31.74
N ILE A 2 -31.65 -17.18 30.62
CA ILE A 2 -30.71 -17.84 29.70
C ILE A 2 -30.20 -16.90 28.58
N PHE A 3 -30.85 -15.74 28.40
CA PHE A 3 -30.51 -14.76 27.36
C PHE A 3 -29.35 -13.81 27.74
N ILE A 4 -29.03 -13.70 29.04
CA ILE A 4 -27.99 -12.78 29.54
C ILE A 4 -26.60 -13.45 29.44
N ASP A 5 -26.50 -14.75 29.72
CA ASP A 5 -25.23 -15.51 29.62
C ASP A 5 -24.68 -15.60 28.18
N ASN A 6 -25.55 -15.60 27.16
CA ASN A 6 -25.13 -15.57 25.76
C ASN A 6 -24.62 -14.20 25.32
N ILE A 7 -25.13 -13.11 25.91
CA ILE A 7 -24.67 -11.75 25.61
C ILE A 7 -23.33 -11.51 26.30
N ASP A 8 -23.17 -11.94 27.55
CA ASP A 8 -21.90 -11.76 28.28
C ASP A 8 -20.76 -12.59 27.68
N THR A 9 -21.03 -13.76 27.11
CA THR A 9 -20.02 -14.56 26.38
C THR A 9 -19.67 -13.97 25.01
N LEU A 10 -20.63 -13.40 24.27
CA LEU A 10 -20.38 -12.68 23.02
C LEU A 10 -19.62 -11.36 23.24
N VAL A 11 -19.97 -10.62 24.30
CA VAL A 11 -19.32 -9.36 24.68
C VAL A 11 -17.92 -9.62 25.24
N ASN A 12 -17.74 -10.62 26.09
CA ASN A 12 -16.40 -11.00 26.55
C ASN A 12 -15.53 -11.54 25.41
N GLY A 13 -16.13 -12.25 24.45
CA GLY A 13 -15.45 -12.72 23.24
C GLY A 13 -14.97 -11.57 22.35
N SER A 14 -15.82 -10.57 22.09
CA SER A 14 -15.45 -9.41 21.26
C SER A 14 -14.37 -8.56 21.94
N VAL A 15 -14.52 -8.26 23.24
CA VAL A 15 -13.54 -7.50 24.02
C VAL A 15 -12.17 -8.19 24.02
N SER A 16 -12.13 -9.52 24.18
CA SER A 16 -10.88 -10.29 24.11
C SER A 16 -10.21 -10.17 22.73
N ILE A 17 -10.98 -10.24 21.65
CA ILE A 17 -10.44 -10.13 20.27
C ILE A 17 -9.86 -8.73 20.01
N HIS A 18 -10.55 -7.66 20.41
CA HIS A 18 -10.07 -6.29 20.24
C HIS A 18 -8.77 -6.04 21.01
N HIS A 19 -8.67 -6.52 22.25
CA HIS A 19 -7.43 -6.43 23.04
C HIS A 19 -6.27 -7.20 22.41
N VAL A 20 -6.51 -8.42 21.91
CA VAL A 20 -5.47 -9.20 21.22
C VAL A 20 -5.02 -8.50 19.94
N LYS A 21 -5.95 -7.99 19.12
CA LYS A 21 -5.63 -7.21 17.91
C LYS A 21 -4.82 -5.96 18.24
N PHE A 22 -5.19 -5.25 19.31
CA PHE A 22 -4.47 -4.08 19.79
C PHE A 22 -3.02 -4.41 20.18
N ILE A 23 -2.82 -5.40 21.06
CA ILE A 23 -1.49 -5.80 21.53
C ILE A 23 -0.61 -6.29 20.38
N LEU A 24 -1.17 -7.12 19.49
CA LEU A 24 -0.47 -7.64 18.32
C LEU A 24 -0.06 -6.50 17.38
N THR A 25 -0.98 -5.59 17.06
CA THR A 25 -0.71 -4.45 16.16
C THR A 25 0.35 -3.54 16.76
N LEU A 26 0.23 -3.17 18.04
CA LEU A 26 1.16 -2.30 18.73
C LEU A 26 2.57 -2.91 18.81
N SER A 27 2.65 -4.18 19.19
CA SER A 27 3.94 -4.90 19.31
C SER A 27 4.68 -5.05 17.98
N LEU A 28 3.96 -5.14 16.86
CA LEU A 28 4.56 -5.14 15.52
C LEU A 28 4.87 -3.73 14.99
N GLN A 29 4.05 -2.74 15.34
CA GLN A 29 4.20 -1.37 14.85
C GLN A 29 5.45 -0.68 15.42
N ILE A 30 5.71 -0.81 16.73
CA ILE A 30 6.87 -0.18 17.38
C ILE A 30 8.21 -0.59 16.72
N PRO A 31 8.55 -1.88 16.57
CA PRO A 31 9.81 -2.28 15.93
C PRO A 31 9.83 -1.90 14.44
N ALA A 32 8.68 -1.92 13.75
CA ALA A 32 8.60 -1.49 12.36
C ALA A 32 8.90 0.01 12.19
N LEU A 33 8.42 0.86 13.09
CA LEU A 33 8.71 2.30 13.09
C LEU A 33 10.19 2.58 13.40
N ILE A 34 10.76 1.90 14.41
CA ILE A 34 12.19 2.02 14.75
C ILE A 34 13.05 1.61 13.56
N LEU A 35 12.75 0.46 12.93
CA LEU A 35 13.50 -0.01 11.77
C LEU A 35 13.38 0.95 10.58
N SER A 36 12.18 1.45 10.31
CA SER A 36 11.94 2.43 9.25
C SER A 36 12.75 3.71 9.49
N PHE A 37 12.76 4.20 10.72
CA PHE A 37 13.54 5.38 11.11
C PHE A 37 15.04 5.15 10.94
N LEU A 38 15.57 3.99 11.35
CA LEU A 38 16.97 3.63 11.13
C LEU A 38 17.33 3.58 9.63
N ILE A 39 16.44 3.05 8.79
CA ILE A 39 16.63 3.05 7.33
C ILE A 39 16.69 4.48 6.78
N PHE A 40 15.82 5.38 7.27
CA PHE A 40 15.86 6.80 6.91
C PHE A 40 17.18 7.45 7.29
N LEU A 41 17.63 7.28 8.53
CA LEU A 41 18.91 7.81 9.00
C LEU A 41 20.08 7.26 8.17
N PHE A 42 20.04 5.98 7.82
CA PHE A 42 21.06 5.37 6.97
C PHE A 42 21.12 6.02 5.58
N PHE A 43 19.96 6.28 4.95
CA PHE A 43 19.90 6.93 3.64
C PHE A 43 20.35 8.39 3.68
N ILE A 44 19.97 9.13 4.72
CA ILE A 44 20.38 10.54 4.91
C ILE A 44 21.90 10.62 5.12
N THR A 45 22.45 9.73 5.95
CA THR A 45 23.89 9.67 6.23
C THR A 45 24.68 9.26 4.99
N ASN A 46 24.17 8.32 4.19
CA ASN A 46 24.90 7.75 3.05
C ASN A 46 24.33 8.23 1.70
N GLN A 47 24.44 9.52 1.43
CA GLN A 47 23.92 10.14 0.20
C GLN A 47 24.48 9.54 -1.10
N VAL A 48 25.66 8.91 -1.06
CA VAL A 48 26.23 8.22 -2.23
C VAL A 48 25.31 7.11 -2.74
N HIS A 49 24.61 6.41 -1.84
CA HIS A 49 23.63 5.40 -2.22
C HIS A 49 22.36 6.01 -2.83
N LEU A 50 21.96 7.22 -2.42
CA LEU A 50 20.79 7.92 -2.96
C LEU A 50 20.98 8.48 -4.37
N ARG A 51 22.22 8.61 -4.85
CA ARG A 51 22.48 9.05 -6.24
C ARG A 51 22.07 8.02 -7.29
N LYS A 52 21.85 6.75 -6.90
CA LYS A 52 21.35 5.72 -7.81
C LYS A 52 19.84 5.87 -7.96
N LEU A 53 19.37 6.01 -9.21
CA LEU A 53 17.95 6.15 -9.55
C LEU A 53 17.07 5.12 -8.83
N GLN A 54 17.43 3.85 -8.90
CA GLN A 54 16.67 2.79 -8.22
C GLN A 54 16.45 3.04 -6.71
N ASN A 55 17.45 3.59 -6.02
CA ASN A 55 17.35 3.85 -4.60
C ASN A 55 16.48 5.09 -4.30
N GLN A 56 16.34 6.02 -5.25
CA GLN A 56 15.46 7.17 -5.10
C GLN A 56 13.99 6.75 -5.13
N ALA A 57 13.59 5.89 -6.08
CA ALA A 57 12.22 5.39 -6.14
C ALA A 57 11.89 4.54 -4.90
N LEU A 58 12.83 3.70 -4.44
CA LEU A 58 12.68 2.96 -3.19
C LEU A 58 12.54 3.90 -1.99
N LEU A 59 13.32 4.99 -1.92
CA LEU A 59 13.19 5.97 -0.85
C LEU A 59 11.79 6.60 -0.83
N VAL A 60 11.24 6.98 -1.99
CA VAL A 60 9.87 7.51 -2.09
C VAL A 60 8.85 6.50 -1.57
N LEU A 61 8.97 5.23 -1.96
CA LEU A 61 8.12 4.15 -1.44
C LEU A 61 8.26 4.02 0.09
N PHE A 62 9.49 4.08 0.63
CA PHE A 62 9.71 4.05 2.08
C PHE A 62 9.11 5.25 2.81
N ILE A 63 9.13 6.45 2.21
CA ILE A 63 8.53 7.66 2.81
C ILE A 63 7.03 7.47 2.95
N ILE A 64 6.36 7.00 1.89
CA ILE A 64 4.91 6.80 1.92
C ILE A 64 4.54 5.68 2.89
N ASN A 65 5.28 4.57 2.91
CA ASN A 65 5.08 3.51 3.90
C ASN A 65 5.30 4.00 5.34
N PHE A 66 6.29 4.86 5.58
CA PHE A 66 6.51 5.45 6.91
C PHE A 66 5.35 6.37 7.31
N ILE A 67 4.88 7.21 6.39
CA ILE A 67 3.70 8.05 6.63
C ILE A 67 2.50 7.17 6.96
N GLN A 68 2.23 6.13 6.17
CA GLN A 68 1.14 5.17 6.42
C GLN A 68 1.27 4.47 7.78
N LEU A 69 2.47 3.99 8.12
CA LEU A 69 2.72 3.31 9.41
C LEU A 69 2.57 4.26 10.60
N SER A 70 2.95 5.54 10.43
CA SER A 70 2.88 6.56 11.48
C SER A 70 1.47 7.12 11.67
N SER A 71 0.69 7.23 10.59
CA SER A 71 -0.65 7.81 10.61
C SER A 71 -1.73 6.74 10.69
N ASN A 72 -2.00 5.99 9.61
CA ASN A 72 -3.09 5.02 9.51
C ASN A 72 -3.06 3.97 10.63
N ILE A 73 -1.90 3.35 10.89
CA ILE A 73 -1.82 2.32 11.93
C ILE A 73 -2.01 2.93 13.33
N SER A 74 -1.54 4.16 13.57
CA SER A 74 -1.78 4.85 14.84
C SER A 74 -3.26 5.19 15.04
N LEU A 75 -3.96 5.60 13.98
CA LEU A 75 -5.41 5.83 14.00
C LEU A 75 -6.17 4.53 14.29
N LEU A 76 -5.77 3.43 13.66
CA LEU A 76 -6.32 2.10 13.91
C LEU A 76 -6.08 1.64 15.36
N VAL A 77 -4.87 1.82 15.90
CA VAL A 77 -4.54 1.48 17.30
C VAL A 77 -5.36 2.31 18.27
N HIS A 78 -5.57 3.60 17.99
CA HIS A 78 -6.42 4.46 18.80
C HIS A 78 -7.89 3.99 18.77
N PHE A 79 -8.40 3.60 17.59
CA PHE A 79 -9.73 2.99 17.47
C PHE A 79 -9.84 1.68 18.25
N LEU A 80 -8.86 0.78 18.13
CA LEU A 80 -8.83 -0.49 18.86
C LEU A 80 -8.73 -0.31 20.38
N HIS A 81 -8.17 0.80 20.85
CA HIS A 81 -8.12 1.12 22.27
C HIS A 81 -9.47 1.62 22.80
N LEU A 82 -10.14 2.51 22.07
CA LEU A 82 -11.39 3.13 22.49
C LEU A 82 -12.64 2.34 22.09
N ASN A 83 -12.52 1.40 21.16
CA ASN A 83 -13.62 0.70 20.47
C ASN A 83 -14.64 1.66 19.83
N ARG A 84 -14.23 2.89 19.54
CA ARG A 84 -15.04 3.91 18.86
C ARG A 84 -14.15 4.97 18.24
N ILE A 85 -14.69 5.67 17.28
CA ILE A 85 -14.01 6.76 16.60
C ILE A 85 -14.13 8.05 17.42
N SER A 86 -13.00 8.69 17.68
CA SER A 86 -12.93 9.96 18.39
C SER A 86 -11.94 10.89 17.67
N PRO A 87 -12.37 12.08 17.20
CA PRO A 87 -13.71 12.66 17.35
C PRO A 87 -14.75 12.01 16.41
N ALA A 88 -15.96 11.75 16.94
CA ALA A 88 -17.09 11.21 16.17
C ALA A 88 -17.72 12.27 15.26
N THR A 89 -17.00 12.65 14.21
CA THR A 89 -17.42 13.67 13.24
C THR A 89 -17.24 13.15 11.82
N GLY A 90 -18.19 13.47 10.93
CA GLY A 90 -18.11 13.08 9.51
C GLY A 90 -16.85 13.61 8.81
N THR A 91 -16.38 14.80 9.18
CA THR A 91 -15.14 15.38 8.63
C THR A 91 -13.91 14.56 9.00
N TYR A 92 -13.80 14.09 10.23
CA TYR A 92 -12.69 13.23 10.66
C TYR A 92 -12.70 11.89 9.92
N CYS A 93 -13.89 11.32 9.73
CA CYS A 93 -14.07 10.10 8.94
C CYS A 93 -13.64 10.26 7.48
N LYS A 94 -14.10 11.33 6.82
CA LYS A 94 -13.68 11.66 5.44
C LYS A 94 -12.16 11.83 5.36
N PHE A 95 -11.56 12.51 6.33
CA PHE A 95 -10.10 12.69 6.37
C PHE A 95 -9.36 11.36 6.52
N TRP A 96 -9.81 10.50 7.45
CA TRP A 96 -9.17 9.20 7.69
C TRP A 96 -9.30 8.31 6.45
N VAL A 97 -10.51 8.12 5.91
CA VAL A 97 -10.72 7.30 4.70
C VAL A 97 -9.94 7.85 3.50
N TYR A 98 -9.89 9.17 3.33
CA TYR A 98 -9.09 9.80 2.28
C TYR A 98 -7.59 9.49 2.44
N LEU A 99 -7.05 9.66 3.65
CA LEU A 99 -5.64 9.43 3.94
C LEU A 99 -5.28 7.96 3.72
N GLU A 100 -6.12 7.05 4.20
CA GLU A 100 -5.94 5.62 4.07
C GLU A 100 -5.95 5.17 2.61
N SER A 101 -7.03 5.47 1.90
CA SER A 101 -7.19 5.07 0.49
C SER A 101 -6.10 5.67 -0.40
N THR A 102 -5.73 6.93 -0.17
CA THR A 102 -4.67 7.61 -0.92
C THR A 102 -3.32 6.94 -0.71
N LEU A 103 -2.93 6.66 0.53
CA LEU A 103 -1.63 6.07 0.84
C LEU A 103 -1.53 4.63 0.35
N ASP A 104 -2.59 3.83 0.52
CA ASP A 104 -2.62 2.45 0.05
C ASP A 104 -2.52 2.35 -1.48
N ALA A 105 -3.35 3.09 -2.19
CA ALA A 105 -3.29 3.13 -3.65
C ALA A 105 -1.95 3.69 -4.14
N SER A 106 -1.42 4.75 -3.52
CA SER A 106 -0.10 5.29 -3.87
C SER A 106 1.01 4.24 -3.69
N ASN A 107 0.96 3.46 -2.61
CA ASN A 107 1.89 2.35 -2.40
C ASN A 107 1.75 1.27 -3.47
N ALA A 108 0.51 0.91 -3.84
CA ALA A 108 0.23 -0.06 -4.90
C ALA A 108 0.81 0.40 -6.25
N PHE A 109 0.48 1.62 -6.66
CA PHE A 109 0.95 2.20 -7.92
C PHE A 109 2.47 2.39 -7.94
N LEU A 110 3.07 2.84 -6.84
CA LEU A 110 4.52 2.99 -6.74
C LEU A 110 5.23 1.64 -6.82
N ALA A 111 4.72 0.61 -6.14
CA ALA A 111 5.25 -0.74 -6.25
C ALA A 111 5.18 -1.27 -7.69
N ALA A 112 4.07 -1.00 -8.40
CA ALA A 112 3.91 -1.33 -9.81
C ALA A 112 4.92 -0.58 -10.70
N VAL A 113 5.04 0.74 -10.54
CA VAL A 113 5.98 1.58 -11.29
C VAL A 113 7.43 1.18 -11.03
N ILE A 114 7.82 0.95 -9.78
CA ILE A 114 9.18 0.50 -9.41
C ILE A 114 9.49 -0.84 -10.08
N SER A 115 8.52 -1.76 -10.13
CA SER A 115 8.68 -3.06 -10.78
C SER A 115 8.93 -2.92 -12.28
N ILE A 116 8.18 -2.04 -12.97
CA ILE A 116 8.40 -1.72 -14.39
C ILE A 116 9.76 -1.03 -14.60
N GLN A 117 10.05 0.02 -13.85
CA GLN A 117 11.27 0.82 -14.00
C GLN A 117 12.52 -0.03 -13.82
N ARG A 118 12.47 -1.01 -12.92
CA ARG A 118 13.57 -1.94 -12.69
C ARG A 118 13.87 -2.80 -13.91
N HIS A 119 12.83 -3.26 -14.62
CA HIS A 119 13.01 -3.98 -15.89
C HIS A 119 13.73 -3.08 -16.91
N THR A 120 13.29 -1.84 -17.08
CA THR A 120 13.93 -0.88 -17.97
C THR A 120 15.39 -0.59 -17.60
N LEU A 121 15.68 -0.40 -16.30
CA LEU A 121 17.02 -0.14 -15.77
C LEU A 121 17.99 -1.29 -16.03
N VAL A 122 17.52 -2.54 -15.92
CA VAL A 122 18.36 -3.74 -16.09
C VAL A 122 18.65 -4.01 -17.57
N PHE A 123 17.64 -3.93 -18.44
CA PHE A 123 17.79 -4.34 -19.84
C PHE A 123 18.22 -3.20 -20.76
N GLN A 124 17.92 -1.95 -20.41
CA GLN A 124 18.14 -0.80 -21.29
C GLN A 124 18.74 0.41 -20.56
N PRO A 125 19.93 0.27 -19.94
CA PRO A 125 20.55 1.37 -19.18
C PRO A 125 20.84 2.61 -20.04
N ASN A 126 21.06 2.43 -21.34
CA ASN A 126 21.37 3.52 -22.27
C ASN A 126 20.20 4.49 -22.48
N ILE A 127 18.95 4.05 -22.35
CA ILE A 127 17.77 4.90 -22.55
C ILE A 127 17.71 6.01 -21.50
N LEU A 128 18.15 5.71 -20.28
CA LEU A 128 18.12 6.63 -19.14
C LEU A 128 19.30 7.61 -19.12
N ARG A 129 20.20 7.55 -20.13
CA ARG A 129 21.28 8.51 -20.31
C ARG A 129 20.77 9.86 -20.84
N ILE A 130 19.73 9.85 -21.66
CA ILE A 130 19.14 11.06 -22.25
C ILE A 130 18.24 11.74 -21.22
N ARG A 131 18.48 13.03 -20.91
CA ARG A 131 17.74 13.77 -19.87
C ARG A 131 16.23 13.78 -20.09
N LEU A 132 15.77 14.05 -21.32
CA LEU A 132 14.34 14.08 -21.64
C LEU A 132 13.67 12.72 -21.43
N LYS A 133 14.29 11.63 -21.92
CA LYS A 133 13.79 10.27 -21.70
C LYS A 133 13.79 9.89 -20.23
N ARG A 134 14.77 10.36 -19.45
CA ARG A 134 14.76 10.16 -18.00
C ARG A 134 13.55 10.83 -17.34
N TYR A 135 13.22 12.07 -17.69
CA TYR A 135 12.02 12.73 -17.15
C TYR A 135 10.73 11.99 -17.52
N ILE A 136 10.59 11.59 -18.78
CA ILE A 136 9.37 10.94 -19.27
C ILE A 136 9.21 9.50 -18.74
N PHE A 137 10.27 8.69 -18.73
CA PHE A 137 10.16 7.27 -18.38
C PHE A 137 10.39 6.98 -16.88
N TYR A 138 11.00 7.90 -16.14
CA TYR A 138 11.32 7.68 -14.73
C TYR A 138 10.54 8.62 -13.80
N TYR A 139 10.65 9.94 -13.98
CA TYR A 139 10.02 10.88 -13.06
C TYR A 139 8.50 11.02 -13.26
N SER A 140 8.03 10.99 -14.51
CA SER A 140 6.59 11.11 -14.80
C SER A 140 5.77 9.95 -14.23
N PRO A 141 6.15 8.66 -14.36
CA PRO A 141 5.40 7.56 -13.76
C PRO A 141 5.39 7.60 -12.22
N LEU A 142 6.49 8.03 -11.59
CA LEU A 142 6.54 8.19 -10.13
C LEU A 142 5.62 9.31 -9.65
N CYS A 143 5.63 10.45 -10.34
CA CYS A 143 4.74 11.57 -10.04
C CYS A 143 3.28 11.18 -10.26
N PHE A 144 2.97 10.48 -11.36
CA PHE A 144 1.64 9.96 -11.62
C PHE A 144 1.18 9.01 -10.51
N ALA A 145 2.00 8.03 -10.13
CA ALA A 145 1.67 7.06 -9.09
C ALA A 145 1.33 7.68 -7.72
N PHE A 146 1.86 8.87 -7.44
CA PHE A 146 1.58 9.61 -6.20
C PHE A 146 0.42 10.60 -6.34
N CYS A 147 0.40 11.39 -7.43
CA CYS A 147 -0.59 12.45 -7.60
C CYS A 147 -1.97 11.91 -8.01
N TYR A 148 -2.02 10.85 -8.81
CA TYR A 148 -3.29 10.30 -9.29
C TYR A 148 -4.19 9.81 -8.15
N PRO A 149 -3.74 8.95 -7.20
CA PRO A 149 -4.58 8.51 -6.11
C PRO A 149 -5.05 9.66 -5.22
N ALA A 150 -4.17 10.62 -4.92
CA ALA A 150 -4.52 11.80 -4.13
C ALA A 150 -5.65 12.62 -4.80
N ILE A 151 -5.56 12.88 -6.10
CA ILE A 151 -6.61 13.63 -6.83
C ILE A 151 -7.91 12.82 -6.88
N PHE A 152 -7.82 11.51 -7.16
CA PHE A 152 -8.98 10.64 -7.25
C PHE A 152 -9.76 10.58 -5.94
N TYR A 153 -9.10 10.26 -4.82
CA TYR A 153 -9.79 10.15 -3.53
C TYR A 153 -10.19 11.50 -2.96
N LEU A 154 -9.51 12.60 -3.33
CA LEU A 154 -10.00 13.94 -2.99
C LEU A 154 -11.37 14.17 -3.64
N GLY A 155 -11.53 13.82 -4.92
CA GLY A 155 -12.82 13.85 -5.61
C GLY A 155 -13.85 12.89 -5.03
N ALA A 156 -13.48 11.62 -4.89
CA ALA A 156 -14.40 10.54 -4.53
C ALA A 156 -14.81 10.55 -3.05
N VAL A 157 -13.95 11.01 -2.14
CA VAL A 157 -14.20 10.97 -0.67
C VAL A 157 -14.55 12.34 -0.11
N VAL A 158 -13.82 13.39 -0.51
CA VAL A 158 -13.99 14.72 0.09
C VAL A 158 -15.09 15.53 -0.60
N PHE A 159 -15.11 15.53 -1.93
CA PHE A 159 -16.10 16.31 -2.70
C PHE A 159 -17.41 15.57 -2.97
N TYR A 160 -17.41 14.24 -2.93
CA TYR A 160 -18.65 13.47 -3.09
C TYR A 160 -19.59 13.72 -1.89
N HIS A 161 -20.83 14.12 -2.18
CA HIS A 161 -21.80 14.45 -1.14
C HIS A 161 -22.25 13.17 -0.44
N CYS A 162 -22.01 13.10 0.87
CA CYS A 162 -22.40 11.99 1.71
C CYS A 162 -23.17 12.53 2.90
N ASP A 163 -24.34 11.96 3.15
CA ASP A 163 -25.16 12.29 4.30
C ASP A 163 -24.47 11.80 5.58
N ASP A 164 -24.40 12.67 6.59
CA ASP A 164 -23.70 12.38 7.84
C ASP A 164 -24.31 11.18 8.61
N SER A 165 -25.54 10.79 8.31
CA SER A 165 -26.23 9.65 8.90
C SER A 165 -25.71 8.28 8.43
N GLN A 166 -24.87 8.23 7.39
CA GLN A 166 -24.32 6.98 6.87
C GLN A 166 -23.05 6.51 7.60
N TRP A 167 -22.44 7.38 8.41
CA TRP A 167 -21.21 7.04 9.13
C TRP A 167 -21.52 6.24 10.40
N ASN A 168 -20.88 5.08 10.53
CA ASN A 168 -20.94 4.30 11.75
C ASN A 168 -19.64 4.47 12.55
N PHE A 169 -19.70 5.26 13.62
CA PHE A 169 -18.55 5.57 14.48
C PHE A 169 -18.12 4.41 15.40
N GLU A 170 -18.87 3.31 15.44
CA GLU A 170 -18.54 2.11 16.21
C GLU A 170 -17.74 1.10 15.38
N LEU A 171 -17.73 1.26 14.06
CA LEU A 171 -17.01 0.40 13.13
C LEU A 171 -15.68 1.02 12.71
N ASN A 172 -14.72 0.17 12.33
CA ASN A 172 -13.44 0.63 11.80
C ASN A 172 -13.64 1.43 10.50
N MET A 173 -12.76 2.40 10.23
CA MET A 173 -12.84 3.29 9.05
C MET A 173 -14.19 4.00 8.88
N CYS A 174 -14.90 4.22 10.00
CA CYS A 174 -16.23 4.85 10.04
C CYS A 174 -17.36 4.06 9.38
N GLY A 175 -17.21 2.74 9.24
CA GLY A 175 -18.24 1.86 8.70
C GLY A 175 -17.78 1.04 7.51
N ASP A 176 -18.45 -0.09 7.29
CA ASP A 176 -18.14 -1.04 6.20
C ASP A 176 -18.55 -0.48 4.82
N THR A 177 -19.43 0.52 4.78
CA THR A 177 -19.91 1.13 3.54
C THR A 177 -19.43 2.57 3.43
N ILE A 178 -18.27 2.75 2.82
CA ILE A 178 -17.85 4.08 2.37
C ILE A 178 -18.92 4.58 1.39
N CYS A 179 -19.46 5.76 1.64
CA CYS A 179 -20.67 6.26 0.95
C CYS A 179 -20.58 6.27 -0.59
N TYR A 180 -19.42 6.58 -1.18
CA TYR A 180 -19.28 6.56 -2.64
C TYR A 180 -19.31 5.12 -3.22
N LEU A 181 -18.92 4.12 -2.43
CA LEU A 181 -18.94 2.71 -2.82
C LEU A 181 -20.37 2.14 -2.84
N SER A 182 -21.22 2.54 -1.89
CA SER A 182 -22.62 2.08 -1.84
C SER A 182 -23.54 2.83 -2.80
N ASN A 183 -23.38 4.15 -2.92
CA ASN A 183 -24.31 4.98 -3.71
C ASN A 183 -23.98 5.00 -5.21
N ASN A 184 -22.72 4.74 -5.60
CA ASN A 184 -22.29 4.81 -6.99
C ASN A 184 -21.49 3.59 -7.41
N GLN A 185 -22.19 2.59 -7.97
CA GLN A 185 -21.59 1.34 -8.44
C GLN A 185 -20.49 1.56 -9.50
N VAL A 186 -20.57 2.62 -10.31
CA VAL A 186 -19.56 2.91 -11.34
C VAL A 186 -18.25 3.35 -10.68
N LEU A 187 -18.33 4.24 -9.69
CA LEU A 187 -17.14 4.67 -8.92
C LEU A 187 -16.55 3.53 -8.10
N ALA A 188 -17.41 2.72 -7.46
CA ALA A 188 -17.00 1.52 -6.73
C ALA A 188 -16.22 0.54 -7.61
N THR A 189 -16.78 0.22 -8.79
CA THR A 189 -16.16 -0.69 -9.75
C THR A 189 -14.86 -0.11 -10.29
N TYR A 190 -14.84 1.19 -10.59
CA TYR A 190 -13.64 1.86 -11.05
C TYR A 190 -12.53 1.82 -9.99
N ASP A 191 -12.84 2.12 -8.73
CA ASP A 191 -11.88 2.07 -7.63
C ASP A 191 -11.27 0.67 -7.49
N TRP A 192 -12.12 -0.35 -7.44
CA TRP A 192 -11.66 -1.74 -7.31
C TRP A 192 -10.83 -2.20 -8.51
N ILE A 193 -11.26 -1.91 -9.75
CA ILE A 193 -10.52 -2.35 -10.94
C ILE A 193 -9.21 -1.55 -11.11
N VAL A 194 -9.29 -0.22 -11.06
CA VAL A 194 -8.18 0.65 -11.47
C VAL A 194 -7.22 0.91 -10.31
N ASN A 195 -7.73 1.14 -9.11
CA ASN A 195 -6.87 1.51 -7.97
C ASN A 195 -6.39 0.29 -7.19
N THR A 196 -7.14 -0.82 -7.19
CA THR A 196 -6.75 -2.06 -6.49
C THR A 196 -6.23 -3.14 -7.43
N ALA A 197 -7.03 -3.60 -8.40
CA ALA A 197 -6.68 -4.77 -9.21
C ALA A 197 -5.55 -4.50 -10.22
N LEU A 198 -5.59 -3.36 -10.92
CA LEU A 198 -4.63 -3.01 -11.97
C LEU A 198 -3.17 -2.96 -11.45
N PRO A 199 -2.82 -2.27 -10.34
CA PRO A 199 -1.45 -2.28 -9.83
C PRO A 199 -0.96 -3.69 -9.49
N ILE A 200 -1.82 -4.53 -8.90
CA ILE A 200 -1.50 -5.92 -8.53
C ILE A 200 -1.17 -6.74 -9.78
N VAL A 201 -2.03 -6.67 -10.79
CA VAL A 201 -1.82 -7.36 -12.08
C VAL A 201 -0.52 -6.90 -12.74
N VAL A 202 -0.25 -5.60 -12.74
CA VAL A 202 1.00 -5.03 -13.29
C VAL A 202 2.22 -5.52 -12.51
N ILE A 203 2.17 -5.59 -11.18
CA ILE A 203 3.25 -6.12 -10.33
C ILE A 203 3.53 -7.58 -10.69
N ILE A 204 2.50 -8.41 -10.81
CA ILE A 204 2.64 -9.83 -11.17
C ILE A 204 3.30 -9.96 -12.55
N PHE A 205 2.78 -9.28 -13.57
CA PHE A 205 3.33 -9.37 -14.93
C PHE A 205 4.75 -8.82 -15.02
N ALA A 206 5.04 -7.69 -14.37
CA ALA A 206 6.39 -7.11 -14.35
C ALA A 206 7.40 -8.05 -13.69
N ASN A 207 7.04 -8.66 -12.56
CA ASN A 207 7.89 -9.63 -11.87
C ASN A 207 8.08 -10.91 -12.68
N ALA A 208 7.01 -11.47 -13.25
CA ALA A 208 7.09 -12.65 -14.11
C ALA A 208 8.00 -12.40 -15.32
N THR A 209 7.81 -11.26 -16.00
CA THR A 209 8.63 -10.86 -17.16
C THR A 209 10.10 -10.69 -16.78
N LEU A 210 10.38 -10.11 -15.60
CA LEU A 210 11.75 -9.95 -15.10
C LEU A 210 12.40 -11.31 -14.85
N VAL A 211 11.70 -12.25 -14.19
CA VAL A 211 12.21 -13.59 -13.93
C VAL A 211 12.47 -14.35 -15.24
N ILE A 212 11.50 -14.36 -16.16
CA ILE A 212 11.64 -15.02 -17.47
C ILE A 212 12.87 -14.50 -18.20
N ARG A 213 13.02 -13.16 -18.32
CA ARG A 213 14.16 -12.58 -19.03
C ARG A 213 15.50 -12.83 -18.34
N VAL A 214 15.54 -12.86 -17.01
CA VAL A 214 16.76 -13.20 -16.26
C VAL A 214 17.17 -14.65 -16.55
N ILE A 215 16.21 -15.58 -16.64
CA ILE A 215 16.46 -16.98 -17.01
C ILE A 215 16.94 -17.08 -18.47
N GLU A 216 16.26 -16.42 -19.40
CA GLU A 216 16.66 -16.40 -20.82
C GLU A 216 18.05 -15.82 -21.01
N GLN A 217 18.37 -14.72 -20.33
CA GLN A 217 19.69 -14.09 -20.42
C GLN A 217 20.79 -15.00 -19.85
N LYS A 218 20.49 -15.72 -18.76
CA LYS A 218 21.39 -16.75 -18.21
C LYS A 218 21.64 -17.87 -19.22
N HIS A 219 20.57 -18.37 -19.85
CA HIS A 219 20.67 -19.44 -20.83
C HIS A 219 21.46 -19.01 -22.07
N ARG A 220 21.20 -17.80 -22.60
CA ARG A 220 21.83 -17.32 -23.83
C ARG A 220 23.30 -16.93 -23.67
N ARG A 221 23.68 -16.31 -22.55
CA ARG A 221 25.00 -15.68 -22.46
C ARG A 221 26.09 -16.50 -21.80
N GLN A 222 25.79 -17.57 -21.04
CA GLN A 222 26.79 -18.41 -20.30
C GLN A 222 27.92 -17.62 -19.57
N GLN A 223 27.78 -16.31 -19.40
CA GLN A 223 28.84 -15.43 -18.93
C GLN A 223 28.66 -15.16 -17.45
N THR A 224 29.79 -15.07 -16.76
CA THR A 224 29.98 -14.76 -15.35
C THR A 224 29.62 -13.31 -14.97
N ILE A 225 28.73 -12.64 -15.73
CA ILE A 225 28.20 -11.32 -15.38
C ILE A 225 27.61 -11.43 -13.97
N SER A 226 28.19 -10.69 -13.02
CA SER A 226 27.94 -10.63 -11.57
C SER A 226 26.56 -11.12 -11.07
N TRP A 227 26.31 -12.42 -11.22
CA TRP A 227 25.01 -13.05 -11.03
C TRP A 227 24.50 -12.88 -9.60
N SER A 228 25.44 -12.88 -8.65
CA SER A 228 25.19 -12.64 -7.24
C SER A 228 24.51 -11.29 -6.98
N LYS A 229 24.91 -10.23 -7.68
CA LYS A 229 24.34 -8.88 -7.51
C LYS A 229 22.93 -8.78 -8.08
N GLN A 230 22.72 -9.34 -9.27
CA GLN A 230 21.44 -9.30 -9.98
C GLN A 230 20.40 -10.22 -9.32
N ARG A 231 20.83 -11.38 -8.80
CA ARG A 231 20.00 -12.30 -8.01
C ARG A 231 19.55 -11.66 -6.70
N ARG A 232 20.45 -11.07 -5.91
CA ARG A 232 20.10 -10.42 -4.62
C ARG A 232 19.04 -9.34 -4.78
N MET A 233 19.21 -8.48 -5.77
CA MET A 233 18.23 -7.43 -6.07
C MET A 233 16.88 -7.99 -6.54
N THR A 234 16.89 -9.13 -7.24
CA THR A 234 15.65 -9.79 -7.70
C THR A 234 14.89 -10.45 -6.57
N LEU A 235 15.63 -11.10 -5.67
CA LEU A 235 15.06 -11.76 -4.50
C LEU A 235 14.42 -10.76 -3.53
N GLN A 236 15.04 -9.59 -3.34
CA GLN A 236 14.45 -8.51 -2.53
C GLN A 236 13.08 -8.07 -3.05
N LEU A 237 12.95 -7.82 -4.36
CA LEU A 237 11.69 -7.36 -4.92
C LEU A 237 10.63 -8.45 -4.97
N LEU A 238 11.04 -9.69 -5.26
CA LEU A 238 10.14 -10.84 -5.24
C LEU A 238 9.59 -11.06 -3.82
N SER A 239 10.42 -10.87 -2.79
CA SER A 239 9.98 -10.88 -1.40
C SER A 239 8.99 -9.77 -1.07
N ILE A 240 9.22 -8.55 -1.54
CA ILE A 240 8.28 -7.42 -1.33
C ILE A 240 6.95 -7.70 -2.05
N SER A 241 7.02 -8.20 -3.28
CA SER A 241 5.84 -8.49 -4.09
C SER A 241 5.05 -9.68 -3.54
N SER A 242 5.71 -10.72 -3.04
CA SER A 242 5.03 -11.84 -2.39
C SER A 242 4.35 -11.42 -1.09
N LEU A 243 4.99 -10.55 -0.30
CA LEU A 243 4.35 -9.98 0.89
C LEU A 243 3.11 -9.17 0.50
N TYR A 244 3.21 -8.35 -0.55
CA TYR A 244 2.07 -7.59 -1.06
C TYR A 244 0.92 -8.51 -1.49
N LEU A 245 1.20 -9.57 -2.25
CA LEU A 245 0.17 -10.54 -2.66
C LEU A 245 -0.49 -11.22 -1.45
N VAL A 246 0.31 -11.68 -0.48
CA VAL A 246 -0.22 -12.32 0.73
C VAL A 246 -1.14 -11.38 1.52
N THR A 247 -0.77 -10.11 1.62
CA THR A 247 -1.59 -9.10 2.32
C THR A 247 -2.89 -8.77 1.58
N TRP A 248 -2.87 -8.72 0.24
CA TRP A 248 -4.02 -8.25 -0.54
C TRP A 248 -4.98 -9.36 -1.01
N ILE A 249 -4.53 -10.62 -1.08
CA ILE A 249 -5.39 -11.75 -1.47
C ILE A 249 -6.66 -11.83 -0.60
N PRO A 250 -6.61 -11.73 0.75
CA PRO A 250 -7.81 -11.77 1.58
C PRO A 250 -8.82 -10.68 1.21
N SER A 251 -8.36 -9.46 0.96
CA SER A 251 -9.21 -8.31 0.59
C SER A 251 -9.88 -8.50 -0.78
N ILE A 252 -9.17 -9.11 -1.74
CA ILE A 252 -9.77 -9.45 -3.05
C ILE A 252 -10.86 -10.51 -2.88
N VAL A 253 -10.59 -11.55 -2.07
CA VAL A 253 -11.55 -12.62 -1.83
C VAL A 253 -12.80 -12.08 -1.14
N SER A 254 -12.65 -11.22 -0.12
CA SER A 254 -13.81 -10.61 0.55
C SER A 254 -14.59 -9.70 -0.40
N GLY A 255 -13.91 -8.92 -1.24
CA GLY A 255 -14.56 -8.07 -2.23
C GLY A 255 -15.35 -8.85 -3.28
N LEU A 256 -14.83 -10.00 -3.74
CA LEU A 256 -15.54 -10.89 -4.67
C LEU A 256 -16.75 -11.58 -4.03
N MET A 257 -16.73 -11.80 -2.71
CA MET A 257 -17.86 -12.40 -1.99
C MET A 257 -19.01 -11.41 -1.72
N GLN A 258 -18.72 -10.11 -1.72
CA GLN A 258 -19.72 -9.07 -1.46
C GLN A 258 -20.47 -8.59 -2.73
N GLN A 259 -20.01 -8.97 -3.91
CA GLN A 259 -20.70 -8.72 -5.20
C GLN A 259 -21.68 -9.84 -5.53
#